data_AF-A0AAV8GTJ5-F1
#
_entry.id   AF-A0AAV8GTJ5-F1
#
_cell.length_a   1.000
_cell.length_b   1.000
_cell.length_c   1.000
_cell.angle_alpha   90.00
_cell.angle_beta   90.00
_cell.angle_gamma   90.00
#
_symmetry.space_group_name_H-M   'P 1'
#
loop_
_entity.id
_entity.type
_entity.pdbx_description
1 polymer ?
#
loop_
_entity_poly.entity_id
_entity_poly.type
_entity_poly.pdbx_seq_one_letter_code
_entity_poly.pdbx_strand_id
1 'polypeptide(L)'
;MKEELEKYMNYDVGSYCGDDWDLGQKLMLGGCDPLPRRRCLARASKLYQRPLPINESLWTIPDDGNVRWGKYKCRDFKCLSYKNPKRGYNKCVGCFDMEKEKLKWVSNGSLVDFMIKDVLNVKPGEIRIGLDVSVTTGTFAARMREFNVTIVSTALNLGAPFSDTIALRGLIPLYTTMSQRLPFFDNTMDLIHTNNFMDGWIELQLMDFILFDWDRVLRPGGLLWVDRFSCARKDLDDYMYMFLQFRYKKHKWVVSFKSKTEVYLSALLEKPPRSL
;
A
#
# COMPACT_ATOMS: atom_id res chain seq x y z
N MET A 1 -18.40 -8.15 -16.43
CA MET A 1 -17.49 -7.12 -16.96
C MET A 1 -18.20 -6.12 -17.88
N LYS A 2 -18.69 -6.48 -19.08
CA LYS A 2 -19.37 -5.51 -19.97
C LYS A 2 -20.60 -4.84 -19.34
N GLU A 3 -21.56 -5.62 -18.87
CA GLU A 3 -22.79 -5.09 -18.23
C GLU A 3 -22.48 -4.24 -16.99
N GLU A 4 -21.46 -4.62 -16.23
CA GLU A 4 -21.00 -3.89 -15.05
C GLU A 4 -20.38 -2.55 -15.41
N LEU A 5 -19.62 -2.50 -16.51
CA LEU A 5 -19.06 -1.27 -17.04
C LEU A 5 -20.16 -0.35 -17.60
N GLU A 6 -21.13 -0.88 -18.32
CA GLU A 6 -22.30 -0.13 -18.79
C GLU A 6 -23.07 0.46 -17.61
N LYS A 7 -23.26 -0.32 -16.54
CA LYS A 7 -23.87 0.17 -15.29
C LYS A 7 -23.03 1.26 -14.61
N TYR A 8 -21.71 1.11 -14.54
CA TYR A 8 -20.80 2.11 -13.97
C TYR A 8 -20.80 3.43 -14.76
N MET A 9 -21.00 3.33 -16.08
CA MET A 9 -21.05 4.46 -17.01
C MET A 9 -22.46 5.02 -17.21
N ASN A 10 -23.47 4.47 -16.53
CA ASN A 10 -24.84 4.97 -16.58
C ASN A 10 -25.04 6.13 -15.59
N TYR A 11 -24.94 7.36 -16.09
CA TYR A 11 -25.15 8.58 -15.32
C TYR A 11 -25.53 9.74 -16.24
N ASP A 12 -26.22 10.74 -15.69
CA ASP A 12 -26.49 11.99 -16.38
C ASP A 12 -25.32 12.96 -16.22
N VAL A 13 -24.96 13.68 -17.28
CA VAL A 13 -23.86 14.66 -17.24
C VAL A 13 -24.19 15.78 -16.25
N GLY A 14 -23.23 16.09 -15.37
CA GLY A 14 -23.40 17.12 -14.33
C GLY A 14 -24.22 16.67 -13.11
N SER A 15 -24.85 15.49 -13.15
CA SER A 15 -25.52 14.89 -12.00
C SER A 15 -24.53 14.28 -11.01
N TYR A 16 -25.00 13.76 -9.88
CA TYR A 16 -24.18 12.96 -8.98
C TYR A 16 -24.03 11.54 -9.50
N CYS A 17 -22.80 11.01 -9.48
CA CYS A 17 -22.57 9.60 -9.76
C CYS A 17 -23.36 8.71 -8.79
N GLY A 18 -23.64 7.47 -9.19
CA GLY A 18 -24.15 6.46 -8.28
C GLY A 18 -23.25 6.28 -7.05
N ASP A 19 -23.81 5.77 -5.95
CA ASP A 19 -22.98 5.25 -4.86
C ASP A 19 -22.49 3.84 -5.24
N ASP A 20 -21.49 3.81 -6.12
CA ASP A 20 -21.03 2.62 -6.84
C ASP A 20 -19.50 2.49 -6.85
N TRP A 21 -18.82 3.05 -5.85
CA TRP A 21 -17.36 2.95 -5.74
C TRP A 21 -16.89 1.50 -5.63
N ASP A 22 -17.71 0.63 -5.02
CA ASP A 22 -17.48 -0.82 -4.89
C ASP A 22 -17.54 -1.52 -6.26
N LEU A 23 -18.45 -1.08 -7.13
CA LEU A 23 -18.52 -1.54 -8.52
C LEU A 23 -17.28 -1.08 -9.32
N GLY A 24 -16.87 0.17 -9.16
CA GLY A 24 -15.64 0.68 -9.77
C GLY A 24 -14.41 -0.14 -9.35
N GLN A 25 -14.25 -0.39 -8.05
CA GLN A 25 -13.16 -1.25 -7.55
C GLN A 25 -13.23 -2.67 -8.11
N LYS A 26 -14.44 -3.26 -8.21
CA LYS A 26 -14.63 -4.58 -8.80
C LYS A 26 -14.17 -4.62 -10.25
N LEU A 27 -14.51 -3.60 -11.04
CA LEU A 27 -14.07 -3.46 -12.43
C LEU A 27 -12.54 -3.33 -12.53
N MET A 28 -11.91 -2.51 -11.68
CA MET A 28 -10.44 -2.38 -11.63
C MET A 28 -9.77 -3.72 -11.31
N LEU A 29 -10.25 -4.43 -10.28
CA LEU A 29 -9.75 -5.76 -9.91
C LEU A 29 -10.00 -6.81 -10.99
N GLY A 30 -11.03 -6.62 -11.82
CA GLY A 30 -11.31 -7.44 -13.00
C GLY A 30 -10.47 -7.11 -14.23
N GLY A 31 -9.61 -6.08 -14.18
CA GLY A 31 -8.73 -5.67 -15.28
C GLY A 31 -9.27 -4.54 -16.17
N CYS A 32 -10.34 -3.83 -15.78
CA CYS A 32 -10.82 -2.63 -16.48
C CYS A 32 -10.08 -1.34 -16.07
N ASP A 33 -8.81 -1.45 -15.66
CA ASP A 33 -8.00 -0.34 -15.14
C ASP A 33 -7.10 0.23 -16.26
N PRO A 34 -7.02 1.56 -16.50
CA PRO A 34 -7.76 2.63 -15.83
C PRO A 34 -9.24 2.64 -16.21
N LEU A 35 -10.10 2.92 -15.22
CA LEU A 35 -11.52 3.14 -15.48
C LEU A 35 -11.75 4.38 -16.37
N PRO A 36 -12.79 4.38 -17.22
CA PRO A 36 -13.17 5.57 -17.97
C PRO A 36 -13.53 6.73 -17.04
N ARG A 37 -13.14 7.95 -17.43
CA ARG A 37 -13.51 9.16 -16.69
C ARG A 37 -15.02 9.37 -16.76
N ARG A 38 -15.64 9.69 -15.62
CA ARG A 38 -17.06 10.03 -15.56
C ARG A 38 -17.27 11.55 -15.58
N ARG A 39 -18.38 11.99 -16.19
CA ARG A 39 -18.82 13.40 -16.21
C ARG A 39 -19.94 13.66 -15.20
N CYS A 40 -19.91 12.96 -14.07
CA CYS A 40 -20.80 13.16 -12.93
C CYS A 40 -19.97 13.56 -11.70
N LEU A 41 -20.61 14.20 -10.72
CA LEU A 41 -19.99 14.64 -9.49
C LEU A 41 -19.82 13.47 -8.52
N ALA A 42 -18.61 13.32 -7.97
CA ALA A 42 -18.34 12.33 -6.94
C ALA A 42 -19.17 12.64 -5.69
N ARG A 43 -19.79 11.61 -5.12
CA ARG A 43 -20.52 11.75 -3.85
C ARG A 43 -19.52 11.91 -2.70
N ALA A 44 -19.72 12.94 -1.89
CA ALA A 44 -19.01 13.16 -0.63
C ALA A 44 -19.81 12.58 0.56
N SER A 45 -19.17 12.52 1.74
CA SER A 45 -19.92 12.29 2.97
C SER A 45 -20.88 13.44 3.23
N LYS A 46 -22.02 13.16 3.87
CA LYS A 46 -23.01 14.19 4.25
C LYS A 46 -22.49 15.08 5.38
N LEU A 47 -21.60 14.57 6.21
CA LEU A 47 -21.02 15.28 7.35
C LEU A 47 -19.58 15.62 7.01
N TYR A 48 -19.33 16.88 6.67
CA TYR A 48 -17.96 17.37 6.57
C TYR A 48 -17.49 17.81 7.95
N GLN A 49 -16.37 17.25 8.40
CA GLN A 49 -15.64 17.77 9.54
C GLN A 49 -14.27 18.27 9.10
N ARG A 50 -13.82 19.36 9.71
CA ARG A 50 -12.50 19.93 9.44
C ARG A 50 -11.42 18.87 9.74
N PRO A 51 -10.47 18.62 8.82
CA PRO A 51 -9.36 17.72 9.07
C PRO A 51 -8.51 18.19 10.26
N LEU A 52 -7.93 17.23 10.99
CA LEU A 52 -6.97 17.51 12.04
C LEU A 52 -5.70 18.13 11.44
N PRO A 53 -5.00 19.01 12.19
CA PRO A 53 -3.66 19.46 11.84
C PRO A 53 -2.69 18.29 11.63
N ILE A 54 -1.71 18.46 10.75
CA ILE A 54 -0.83 17.34 10.33
C ILE A 54 -0.07 16.68 11.49
N ASN A 55 0.34 17.46 12.49
CA ASN A 55 1.03 16.96 13.69
C ASN A 55 0.14 16.03 14.53
N GLU A 56 -1.17 16.20 14.49
CA GLU A 56 -2.14 15.38 15.23
C GLU A 56 -2.69 14.25 14.35
N SER A 57 -2.93 14.51 13.06
CA SER A 57 -3.58 13.58 12.15
C SER A 57 -2.75 12.33 11.87
N LEU A 58 -1.42 12.40 11.97
CA LEU A 58 -0.54 11.26 11.66
C LEU A 58 -0.80 10.04 12.55
N TRP A 59 -1.09 10.23 13.83
CA TRP A 59 -1.21 9.13 14.79
C TRP A 59 -2.59 9.09 15.48
N THR A 60 -3.58 9.75 14.90
CA THR A 60 -4.96 9.76 15.37
C THR A 60 -5.85 9.01 14.37
N ILE A 61 -6.76 8.19 14.88
CA ILE A 61 -7.78 7.58 14.03
C ILE A 61 -8.71 8.68 13.50
N PRO A 62 -9.01 8.73 12.20
CA PRO A 62 -9.89 9.76 11.66
C PRO A 62 -11.32 9.68 12.23
N ASP A 63 -12.05 10.78 12.10
CA ASP A 63 -13.47 10.83 12.43
C ASP A 63 -14.33 10.03 11.44
N ASP A 64 -15.37 9.38 11.95
CA ASP A 64 -16.30 8.55 11.17
C ASP A 64 -17.08 9.35 10.12
N GLY A 65 -17.38 10.61 10.41
CA GLY A 65 -18.19 11.50 9.58
C GLY A 65 -17.58 11.79 8.22
N ASN A 66 -16.25 11.79 8.10
CA ASN A 66 -15.57 12.04 6.82
C ASN A 66 -15.48 10.81 5.90
N VAL A 67 -16.05 9.66 6.29
CA VAL A 67 -16.02 8.41 5.52
C VAL A 67 -17.41 8.02 5.02
N ARG A 68 -17.48 7.51 3.78
CA ARG A 68 -18.73 7.00 3.19
C ARG A 68 -18.95 5.52 3.52
N TRP A 69 -19.56 5.27 4.69
CA TRP A 69 -19.72 3.92 5.22
C TRP A 69 -20.68 2.98 4.48
N GLY A 70 -21.53 3.51 3.58
CA GLY A 70 -22.72 2.83 3.02
C GLY A 70 -22.48 1.44 2.41
N LYS A 71 -21.29 1.19 1.85
CA LYS A 71 -20.94 -0.06 1.17
C LYS A 71 -20.02 -0.98 1.98
N TYR A 72 -19.61 -0.57 3.17
CA TYR A 72 -18.82 -1.42 4.07
C TYR A 72 -19.75 -2.19 5.02
N LYS A 73 -19.24 -3.34 5.50
CA LYS A 73 -19.88 -4.09 6.59
C LYS A 73 -19.87 -3.30 7.90
N CYS A 74 -18.76 -2.59 8.17
CA CYS A 74 -18.65 -1.67 9.29
C CYS A 74 -19.27 -0.31 8.96
N ARG A 75 -19.75 0.39 10.00
CA ARG A 75 -20.36 1.72 9.88
C ARG A 75 -19.57 2.83 10.59
N ASP A 76 -18.48 2.44 11.25
CA ASP A 76 -17.57 3.29 12.00
C ASP A 76 -16.20 2.59 12.14
N PHE A 77 -15.18 3.35 12.56
CA PHE A 77 -13.85 2.82 12.87
C PHE A 77 -13.86 1.92 14.10
N LYS A 78 -14.79 2.12 15.05
CA LYS A 78 -14.94 1.27 16.25
C LYS A 78 -15.23 -0.18 15.85
N CYS A 79 -16.03 -0.42 14.82
CA CYS A 79 -16.32 -1.73 14.27
C CYS A 79 -15.08 -2.41 13.66
N LEU A 80 -14.13 -1.63 13.13
CA LEU A 80 -12.86 -2.13 12.58
C LEU A 80 -11.79 -2.38 13.65
N SER A 81 -12.04 -1.99 14.90
CA SER A 81 -11.12 -2.18 16.01
C SER A 81 -10.77 -3.65 16.21
N TYR A 82 -9.49 -3.94 16.48
CA TYR A 82 -9.05 -5.31 16.79
C TYR A 82 -9.71 -5.87 18.05
N LYS A 83 -10.15 -4.99 18.98
CA LYS A 83 -10.87 -5.36 20.21
C LYS A 83 -12.29 -5.85 19.93
N ASN A 84 -12.83 -5.62 18.73
CA ASN A 84 -14.14 -6.11 18.34
C ASN A 84 -14.06 -7.58 17.85
N PRO A 85 -14.69 -8.53 18.55
CA PRO A 85 -14.67 -9.94 18.16
C PRO A 85 -15.47 -10.21 16.87
N LYS A 86 -16.44 -9.34 16.52
CA LYS A 86 -17.23 -9.41 15.27
C LYS A 86 -16.78 -8.36 14.25
N ARG A 87 -15.49 -8.00 14.27
CA ARG A 87 -14.94 -6.98 13.36
C ARG A 87 -15.27 -7.26 11.89
N GLY A 88 -15.60 -6.21 11.16
CA GLY A 88 -16.06 -6.33 9.78
C GLY A 88 -14.97 -6.69 8.76
N TYR A 89 -13.70 -6.56 9.15
CA TYR A 89 -12.53 -6.85 8.31
C TYR A 89 -11.44 -7.58 9.10
N ASN A 90 -10.91 -8.66 8.54
CA ASN A 90 -9.99 -9.56 9.24
C ASN A 90 -8.59 -9.64 8.63
N LYS A 91 -8.38 -9.17 7.39
CA LYS A 91 -7.09 -9.35 6.72
C LYS A 91 -5.97 -8.47 7.30
N CYS A 92 -6.30 -7.33 7.91
CA CYS A 92 -5.35 -6.58 8.74
C CYS A 92 -5.88 -6.38 10.15
N VAL A 93 -5.41 -7.22 11.07
CA VAL A 93 -5.75 -7.11 12.50
C VAL A 93 -4.95 -5.97 13.11
N GLY A 94 -5.64 -4.95 13.60
CA GLY A 94 -5.00 -3.82 14.32
C GLY A 94 -4.51 -2.67 13.43
N CYS A 95 -4.69 -2.71 12.10
CA CYS A 95 -4.34 -1.60 11.21
C CYS A 95 -4.99 -0.24 11.59
N PHE A 96 -6.13 -0.29 12.29
CA PHE A 96 -6.89 0.88 12.75
C PHE A 96 -6.62 1.21 14.23
N ASP A 97 -5.59 0.63 14.84
CA ASP A 97 -5.15 0.93 16.20
C ASP A 97 -3.82 1.71 16.16
N MET A 98 -3.91 3.04 16.20
CA MET A 98 -2.75 3.91 16.04
C MET A 98 -1.70 3.74 17.14
N GLU A 99 -2.09 3.30 18.34
CA GLU A 99 -1.17 3.04 19.45
C GLU A 99 -0.24 1.84 19.17
N LYS A 100 -0.69 0.90 18.35
CA LYS A 100 0.14 -0.22 17.87
C LYS A 100 0.89 0.14 16.60
N GLU A 101 0.23 0.82 15.67
CA GLU A 101 0.84 1.23 14.41
C GLU A 101 2.04 2.17 14.65
N LYS A 102 1.98 3.03 15.67
CA LYS A 102 3.10 3.91 16.06
C LYS A 102 4.32 3.19 16.65
N LEU A 103 4.31 1.86 16.77
CA LEU A 103 5.48 1.10 17.21
C LEU A 103 6.24 0.47 16.03
N LYS A 104 5.64 0.44 14.84
CA LYS A 104 6.24 -0.18 13.65
C LYS A 104 7.47 0.61 13.18
N TRP A 105 8.53 -0.14 12.84
CA TRP A 105 9.83 0.35 12.35
C TRP A 105 10.64 1.24 13.31
N VAL A 106 10.25 1.29 14.60
CA VAL A 106 10.92 2.11 15.63
C VAL A 106 11.99 1.31 16.38
N SER A 107 11.68 0.09 16.78
CA SER A 107 12.59 -0.78 17.54
C SER A 107 12.78 -2.10 16.80
N ASN A 108 13.96 -2.70 16.99
CA ASN A 108 14.29 -3.98 16.39
C ASN A 108 13.61 -5.11 17.19
N GLY A 109 12.49 -5.63 16.68
CA GLY A 109 11.73 -6.72 17.33
C GLY A 109 12.24 -8.11 16.95
N SER A 110 12.84 -8.26 15.77
CA SER A 110 13.33 -9.52 15.21
C SER A 110 14.34 -9.26 14.10
N LEU A 111 15.09 -10.29 13.68
CA LEU A 111 16.11 -10.15 12.62
C LEU A 111 15.53 -9.70 11.26
N VAL A 112 14.24 -9.94 11.02
CA VAL A 112 13.55 -9.52 9.79
C VAL A 112 13.08 -8.06 9.84
N ASP A 113 13.01 -7.44 11.03
CA ASP A 113 12.55 -6.06 11.16
C ASP A 113 13.70 -5.09 10.83
N PHE A 114 13.49 -4.23 9.82
CA PHE A 114 14.45 -3.20 9.44
C PHE A 114 13.95 -1.86 9.98
N MET A 115 14.77 -1.15 10.73
CA MET A 115 14.39 0.16 11.26
C MET A 115 14.49 1.23 10.18
N ILE A 116 13.54 2.18 10.16
CA ILE A 116 13.58 3.29 9.19
C ILE A 116 14.89 4.06 9.29
N LYS A 117 15.36 4.31 10.52
CA LYS A 117 16.64 5.00 10.75
C LYS A 117 17.81 4.28 10.08
N ASP A 118 17.88 2.96 10.20
CA ASP A 118 18.98 2.17 9.63
C ASP A 118 18.92 2.16 8.11
N VAL A 119 17.72 2.00 7.53
CA VAL A 119 17.53 2.04 6.08
C VAL A 119 17.92 3.41 5.51
N LEU A 120 17.48 4.50 6.14
CA LEU A 120 17.83 5.86 5.71
C LEU A 120 19.33 6.15 5.86
N ASN A 121 20.00 5.55 6.84
CA ASN A 121 21.45 5.69 7.03
C ASN A 121 22.29 4.98 5.95
N VAL A 122 21.71 4.08 5.16
CA VAL A 122 22.39 3.49 4.00
C VAL A 122 22.69 4.55 2.94
N LYS A 123 21.78 5.53 2.78
CA LYS A 123 21.93 6.66 1.84
C LYS A 123 21.47 7.97 2.49
N PRO A 124 22.26 8.53 3.44
CA PRO A 124 21.85 9.69 4.22
C PRO A 124 21.53 10.89 3.33
N GLY A 125 20.31 11.42 3.46
CA GLY A 125 19.86 12.61 2.71
C GLY A 125 19.48 12.37 1.24
N GLU A 126 19.64 11.16 0.71
CA GLU A 126 19.31 10.85 -0.69
C GLU A 126 17.85 10.40 -0.87
N ILE A 127 17.24 9.77 0.15
CA ILE A 127 15.86 9.27 0.11
C ILE A 127 14.89 10.39 0.47
N ARG A 128 14.08 10.86 -0.49
CA ARG A 128 13.17 12.01 -0.30
C ARG A 128 11.74 11.69 -0.71
N ILE A 129 11.57 10.85 -1.73
CA ILE A 129 10.27 10.40 -2.22
C ILE A 129 10.24 8.89 -2.39
N GLY A 130 9.15 8.26 -1.99
CA GLY A 130 8.99 6.82 -2.17
C GLY A 130 7.56 6.38 -2.42
N LEU A 131 7.42 5.11 -2.78
CA LEU A 131 6.17 4.42 -3.01
C LEU A 131 6.04 3.28 -2.01
N ASP A 132 4.92 3.23 -1.28
CA ASP A 132 4.57 2.13 -0.39
C ASP A 132 3.49 1.27 -1.03
N VAL A 133 3.87 0.05 -1.40
CA VAL A 133 3.04 -0.92 -2.11
C VAL A 133 2.52 -1.94 -1.11
N SER A 134 1.75 -1.45 -0.14
CA SER A 134 1.22 -2.23 0.98
C SER A 134 -0.24 -1.87 1.26
N VAL A 135 -1.06 -2.89 1.55
CA VAL A 135 -2.46 -2.65 1.95
C VAL A 135 -2.52 -2.31 3.45
N THR A 136 -2.31 -1.03 3.76
CA THR A 136 -2.31 -0.52 5.15
C THR A 136 -3.06 0.80 5.27
N THR A 137 -3.12 1.36 6.47
CA THR A 137 -3.71 2.68 6.76
C THR A 137 -2.74 3.84 6.51
N GLY A 138 -1.58 3.61 5.87
CA GLY A 138 -0.56 4.63 5.61
C GLY A 138 0.48 4.77 6.72
N THR A 139 0.62 3.77 7.59
CA THR A 139 1.55 3.83 8.74
C THR A 139 3.00 4.03 8.33
N PHE A 140 3.44 3.37 7.25
CA PHE A 140 4.79 3.55 6.73
C PHE A 140 5.00 4.99 6.26
N ALA A 141 4.05 5.54 5.50
CA ALA A 141 4.08 6.93 5.07
C ALA A 141 4.09 7.93 6.24
N ALA A 142 3.30 7.68 7.29
CA ALA A 142 3.31 8.51 8.50
C ALA A 142 4.68 8.51 9.18
N ARG A 143 5.30 7.33 9.30
CA ARG A 143 6.63 7.21 9.91
C ARG A 143 7.71 7.89 9.08
N MET A 144 7.74 7.64 7.78
CA MET A 144 8.71 8.25 6.85
C MET A 144 8.60 9.78 6.83
N ARG A 145 7.40 10.33 7.03
CA ARG A 145 7.19 11.78 7.14
C ARG A 145 7.90 12.42 8.34
N GLU A 146 8.05 11.71 9.46
CA GLU A 146 8.83 12.19 10.61
C GLU A 146 10.32 12.39 10.26
N PHE A 147 10.79 11.75 9.18
CA PHE A 147 12.12 11.90 8.61
C PHE A 147 12.13 12.78 7.36
N ASN A 148 11.07 13.58 7.13
CA ASN A 148 10.88 14.44 5.95
C ASN A 148 10.87 13.69 4.60
N VAL A 149 10.48 12.42 4.58
CA VAL A 149 10.32 11.64 3.35
C VAL A 149 8.86 11.58 2.96
N THR A 150 8.55 11.95 1.72
CA THR A 150 7.20 11.88 1.17
C THR A 150 6.94 10.50 0.60
N ILE A 151 5.92 9.81 1.11
CA ILE A 151 5.53 8.51 0.60
C ILE A 151 4.15 8.60 -0.05
N VAL A 152 4.05 8.05 -1.26
CA VAL A 152 2.77 7.74 -1.89
C VAL A 152 2.42 6.30 -1.53
N SER A 153 1.28 6.06 -0.89
CA SER A 153 0.84 4.72 -0.48
C SER A 153 -0.22 4.19 -1.44
N THR A 154 0.02 3.05 -2.06
CA THR A 154 -1.03 2.37 -2.84
C THR A 154 -2.17 1.97 -1.92
N ALA A 155 -3.41 2.19 -2.35
CA ALA A 155 -4.58 1.91 -1.55
C ALA A 155 -5.71 1.34 -2.41
N LEU A 156 -6.43 0.38 -1.83
CA LEU A 156 -7.74 -0.06 -2.28
C LEU A 156 -8.65 -0.17 -1.06
N ASN A 157 -9.93 0.09 -1.25
CA ASN A 157 -10.95 0.05 -0.20
C ASN A 157 -11.50 -1.39 -0.06
N LEU A 158 -10.61 -2.32 0.35
CA LEU A 158 -10.93 -3.74 0.53
C LEU A 158 -11.64 -3.97 1.87
N GLY A 159 -12.96 -3.80 1.92
CA GLY A 159 -13.76 -4.07 3.13
C GLY A 159 -13.56 -3.06 4.29
N ALA A 160 -12.64 -2.12 4.13
CA ALA A 160 -12.38 -0.99 5.03
C ALA A 160 -11.94 0.24 4.22
N PRO A 161 -12.08 1.47 4.76
CA PRO A 161 -11.86 2.73 4.03
C PRO A 161 -10.38 3.15 4.03
N PHE A 162 -9.49 2.35 3.46
CA PHE A 162 -8.05 2.60 3.52
C PHE A 162 -7.64 3.91 2.85
N SER A 163 -8.17 4.20 1.66
CA SER A 163 -7.83 5.40 0.89
C SER A 163 -8.24 6.67 1.63
N ASP A 164 -9.46 6.70 2.15
CA ASP A 164 -9.99 7.78 2.98
C ASP A 164 -9.16 7.93 4.26
N THR A 165 -8.79 6.81 4.91
CA THR A 165 -7.98 6.83 6.14
C THR A 165 -6.60 7.44 5.89
N ILE A 166 -5.92 7.07 4.80
CA ILE A 166 -4.62 7.63 4.44
C ILE A 166 -4.75 9.15 4.18
N ALA A 167 -5.75 9.56 3.39
CA ALA A 167 -5.98 10.98 3.09
C ALA A 167 -6.30 11.81 4.34
N LEU A 168 -7.17 11.31 5.24
CA LEU A 168 -7.57 12.01 6.46
C LEU A 168 -6.44 12.15 7.48
N ARG A 169 -5.40 11.30 7.37
CA ARG A 169 -4.14 11.45 8.14
C ARG A 169 -3.18 12.46 7.51
N GLY A 170 -3.56 13.09 6.38
CA GLY A 170 -2.73 14.05 5.65
C GLY A 170 -1.63 13.40 4.80
N LEU A 171 -1.83 12.13 4.42
CA LEU A 171 -0.91 11.33 3.61
C LEU A 171 -1.47 11.15 2.19
N ILE A 172 -0.65 10.63 1.28
CA ILE A 172 -0.99 10.55 -0.16
C ILE A 172 -1.44 9.12 -0.51
N PRO A 173 -2.74 8.85 -0.67
CA PRO A 173 -3.20 7.59 -1.23
C PRO A 173 -3.09 7.61 -2.76
N LEU A 174 -2.61 6.51 -3.33
CA LEU A 174 -2.73 6.21 -4.75
C LEU A 174 -3.73 5.06 -4.93
N TYR A 175 -4.91 5.38 -5.45
CA TYR A 175 -5.94 4.38 -5.71
C TYR A 175 -5.63 3.59 -6.99
N THR A 176 -4.88 2.50 -6.85
CA THR A 176 -4.36 1.68 -7.96
C THR A 176 -4.42 0.21 -7.60
N THR A 177 -4.61 -0.64 -8.60
CA THR A 177 -4.43 -2.09 -8.43
C THR A 177 -2.97 -2.48 -8.67
N MET A 178 -2.59 -3.68 -8.19
CA MET A 178 -1.27 -4.25 -8.44
C MET A 178 -1.09 -4.77 -9.86
N SER A 179 -2.20 -5.09 -10.53
CA SER A 179 -2.22 -5.56 -11.91
C SER A 179 -2.07 -4.42 -12.92
N GLN A 180 -2.21 -3.18 -12.45
CA GLN A 180 -2.00 -1.99 -13.27
C GLN A 180 -0.52 -1.59 -13.25
N ARG A 181 -0.02 -1.18 -14.42
CA ARG A 181 1.22 -0.41 -14.50
C ARG A 181 1.11 0.86 -13.64
N LEU A 182 2.06 1.05 -12.75
CA LEU A 182 2.16 2.19 -11.88
C LEU A 182 2.16 3.51 -12.68
N PRO A 183 1.28 4.47 -12.33
CA PRO A 183 1.13 5.74 -13.05
C PRO A 183 2.22 6.76 -12.69
N PHE A 184 3.46 6.30 -12.56
CA PHE A 184 4.64 7.12 -12.37
C PHE A 184 5.53 7.07 -13.61
N PHE A 185 6.26 8.15 -13.86
CA PHE A 185 7.30 8.15 -14.90
C PHE A 185 8.49 7.30 -14.47
N ASP A 186 9.34 6.94 -15.42
CA ASP A 186 10.46 6.05 -15.18
C ASP A 186 11.54 6.73 -14.32
N ASN A 187 12.16 5.98 -13.41
CA ASN A 187 13.26 6.41 -12.56
C ASN A 187 12.95 7.66 -11.69
N THR A 188 11.73 7.80 -11.18
CA THR A 188 11.33 8.96 -10.36
C THR A 188 11.34 8.73 -8.86
N MET A 189 11.37 7.48 -8.38
CA MET A 189 11.29 7.18 -6.93
C MET A 189 12.67 6.86 -6.34
N ASP A 190 12.94 7.36 -5.13
CA ASP A 190 14.14 7.01 -4.35
C ASP A 190 13.99 5.68 -3.60
N LEU A 191 12.75 5.33 -3.25
CA LEU A 191 12.42 4.17 -2.44
C LEU A 191 11.14 3.51 -2.95
N ILE A 192 11.14 2.19 -3.06
CA ILE A 192 9.92 1.39 -3.10
C ILE A 192 9.92 0.51 -1.85
N HIS A 193 8.84 0.58 -1.08
CA HIS A 193 8.64 -0.21 0.12
C HIS A 193 7.45 -1.14 -0.06
N THR A 194 7.54 -2.33 0.51
CA THR A 194 6.40 -3.23 0.65
C THR A 194 6.48 -3.98 1.98
N ASN A 195 5.34 -4.20 2.64
CA ASN A 195 5.26 -4.90 3.93
C ASN A 195 4.15 -5.94 3.93
N ASN A 196 4.48 -7.15 4.41
CA ASN A 196 3.57 -8.29 4.46
C ASN A 196 2.86 -8.49 3.11
N PHE A 197 3.62 -8.30 2.03
CA PHE A 197 3.10 -8.28 0.68
C PHE A 197 2.43 -9.62 0.34
N MET A 198 1.10 -9.57 0.26
CA MET A 198 0.18 -10.61 -0.23
C MET A 198 0.55 -12.06 0.08
N ASP A 199 0.81 -12.41 1.36
CA ASP A 199 0.73 -13.75 1.98
C ASP A 199 0.83 -14.99 1.06
N GLY A 200 1.76 -15.01 0.09
CA GLY A 200 1.94 -16.05 -0.92
C GLY A 200 0.85 -16.22 -2.01
N TRP A 201 -0.11 -15.30 -2.20
CA TRP A 201 -1.21 -15.48 -3.17
C TRP A 201 -0.93 -14.95 -4.58
N ILE A 202 0.21 -14.30 -4.80
CA ILE A 202 0.56 -13.74 -6.11
C ILE A 202 1.17 -14.84 -6.97
N GLU A 203 0.59 -15.06 -8.15
CA GLU A 203 1.17 -15.94 -9.16
C GLU A 203 2.54 -15.42 -9.60
N LEU A 204 3.52 -16.32 -9.81
CA LEU A 204 4.88 -15.95 -10.21
C LEU A 204 4.90 -15.03 -11.43
N GLN A 205 4.02 -15.25 -12.41
CA GLN A 205 3.92 -14.40 -13.59
C GLN A 205 3.53 -12.95 -13.25
N LEU A 206 2.55 -12.74 -12.37
CA LEU A 206 2.15 -11.42 -11.94
C LEU A 206 3.25 -10.74 -11.11
N MET A 207 3.94 -11.50 -10.26
CA MET A 207 5.09 -10.98 -9.50
C MET A 207 6.18 -10.49 -10.45
N ASP A 208 6.43 -11.16 -11.57
CA ASP A 208 7.48 -10.76 -12.52
C ASP A 208 7.16 -9.38 -13.11
N PHE A 209 5.93 -9.20 -13.61
CA PHE A 209 5.46 -7.88 -14.08
C PHE A 209 5.56 -6.79 -13.01
N ILE A 210 5.21 -7.09 -11.76
CA ILE A 210 5.32 -6.15 -10.64
C ILE A 210 6.78 -5.74 -10.41
N LEU A 211 7.72 -6.70 -10.40
CA LEU A 211 9.13 -6.39 -10.17
C LEU A 211 9.74 -5.59 -11.31
N PHE A 212 9.40 -5.87 -12.57
CA PHE A 212 9.81 -5.05 -13.72
C PHE A 212 9.25 -3.62 -13.63
N ASP A 213 8.02 -3.46 -13.16
CA ASP A 213 7.41 -2.14 -13.03
C ASP A 213 7.97 -1.36 -11.83
N TRP A 214 8.31 -2.04 -10.73
CA TRP A 214 9.05 -1.47 -9.61
C TRP A 214 10.45 -1.04 -10.03
N ASP A 215 11.19 -1.90 -10.73
CA ASP A 215 12.51 -1.57 -11.26
C ASP A 215 12.43 -0.33 -12.15
N ARG A 216 11.45 -0.27 -13.05
CA ARG A 216 11.25 0.91 -13.92
C ARG A 216 11.07 2.20 -13.14
N VAL A 217 10.21 2.22 -12.13
CA VAL A 217 9.86 3.45 -11.36
C VAL A 217 10.99 3.86 -10.41
N LEU A 218 11.73 2.89 -9.88
CA LEU A 218 12.87 3.13 -9.00
C LEU A 218 14.04 3.70 -9.79
N ARG A 219 14.63 4.80 -9.33
CA ARG A 219 15.80 5.40 -9.99
C ARG A 219 17.09 4.62 -9.73
N PRO A 220 18.13 4.75 -10.58
CA PRO A 220 19.46 4.24 -10.26
C PRO A 220 19.94 4.76 -8.89
N GLY A 221 20.46 3.87 -8.05
CA GLY A 221 20.80 4.17 -6.65
C GLY A 221 19.60 4.17 -5.69
N GLY A 222 18.37 4.05 -6.20
CA GLY A 222 17.17 3.93 -5.37
C GLY A 222 17.11 2.58 -4.65
N LEU A 223 16.39 2.56 -3.53
CA LEU A 223 16.26 1.40 -2.65
C LEU A 223 14.93 0.66 -2.89
N LEU A 224 15.00 -0.66 -3.07
CA LEU A 224 13.86 -1.55 -2.92
C LEU A 224 13.93 -2.18 -1.53
N TRP A 225 12.95 -1.87 -0.70
CA TRP A 225 12.79 -2.39 0.65
C TRP A 225 11.60 -3.34 0.72
N VAL A 226 11.91 -4.62 0.85
CA VAL A 226 10.93 -5.69 1.05
C VAL A 226 10.93 -6.06 2.54
N ASP A 227 9.81 -5.81 3.22
CA ASP A 227 9.59 -6.15 4.63
C ASP A 227 8.64 -7.37 4.72
N ARG A 228 9.12 -8.45 5.34
CA ARG A 228 8.34 -9.67 5.65
C ARG A 228 7.51 -10.20 4.47
N PHE A 229 8.09 -10.29 3.29
CA PHE A 229 7.47 -11.01 2.17
C PHE A 229 7.26 -12.47 2.54
N SER A 230 6.01 -12.93 2.56
CA SER A 230 5.68 -14.31 2.94
C SER A 230 5.44 -15.17 1.72
N CYS A 231 6.07 -16.34 1.68
CA CYS A 231 5.83 -17.34 0.65
C CYS A 231 5.92 -18.76 1.22
N ALA A 232 5.41 -19.74 0.48
CA ALA A 232 5.64 -21.13 0.81
C ALA A 232 7.13 -21.44 0.64
N ARG A 233 7.68 -22.25 1.54
CA ARG A 233 9.09 -22.64 1.56
C ARG A 233 9.53 -23.30 0.25
N LYS A 234 8.64 -24.08 -0.37
CA LYS A 234 8.89 -24.75 -1.65
C LYS A 234 9.08 -23.78 -2.83
N ASP A 235 8.51 -22.58 -2.73
CA ASP A 235 8.53 -21.56 -3.80
C ASP A 235 9.60 -20.48 -3.51
N LEU A 236 10.34 -20.60 -2.39
CA LEU A 236 11.32 -19.60 -1.97
C LEU A 236 12.39 -19.38 -3.04
N ASP A 237 12.94 -20.45 -3.62
CA ASP A 237 14.01 -20.35 -4.61
C ASP A 237 13.56 -19.60 -5.88
N ASP A 238 12.30 -19.79 -6.29
CA ASP A 238 11.70 -19.06 -7.42
C ASP A 238 11.62 -17.56 -7.11
N TYR A 239 11.06 -17.18 -5.95
CA TYR A 239 11.00 -15.78 -5.54
C TYR A 239 12.39 -15.17 -5.36
N MET A 240 13.34 -15.92 -4.81
CA MET A 240 14.73 -15.48 -4.69
C MET A 240 15.32 -15.20 -6.07
N TYR A 241 15.14 -16.10 -7.03
CA TYR A 241 15.58 -15.86 -8.41
C TYR A 241 14.98 -14.57 -8.98
N MET A 242 13.68 -14.36 -8.80
CA MET A 242 12.97 -13.18 -9.30
C MET A 242 13.48 -11.85 -8.71
N PHE A 243 13.81 -11.80 -7.41
CA PHE A 243 14.40 -10.60 -6.82
C PHE A 243 15.84 -10.36 -7.27
N LEU A 244 16.57 -11.42 -7.60
CA LEU A 244 18.01 -11.36 -7.92
C LEU A 244 18.31 -11.13 -9.41
N GLN A 245 17.35 -11.40 -10.31
CA GLN A 245 17.53 -11.24 -11.76
C GLN A 245 17.97 -9.82 -12.18
N PHE A 246 17.58 -8.80 -11.41
CA PHE A 246 17.85 -7.39 -11.71
C PHE A 246 19.25 -6.90 -11.30
N ARG A 247 20.08 -7.78 -10.70
CA ARG A 247 21.44 -7.50 -10.22
C ARG A 247 21.51 -6.35 -9.21
N TYR A 248 20.51 -6.23 -8.33
CA TYR A 248 20.53 -5.24 -7.26
C TYR A 248 21.66 -5.51 -6.28
N LYS A 249 22.31 -4.45 -5.80
CA LYS A 249 23.28 -4.55 -4.71
C LYS A 249 22.53 -4.85 -3.42
N LYS A 250 22.94 -5.88 -2.71
CA LYS A 250 22.31 -6.28 -1.43
C LYS A 250 22.95 -5.50 -0.28
N HIS A 251 22.15 -4.71 0.43
CA HIS A 251 22.57 -4.09 1.70
C HIS A 251 22.22 -4.98 2.88
N LYS A 252 21.02 -5.58 2.85
CA LYS A 252 20.57 -6.52 3.86
C LYS A 252 19.66 -7.57 3.22
N TRP A 253 19.79 -8.82 3.66
CA TRP A 253 18.99 -9.94 3.18
C TRP A 253 18.81 -10.94 4.30
N VAL A 254 17.57 -11.18 4.71
CA VAL A 254 17.24 -12.07 5.83
C VAL A 254 16.09 -12.96 5.42
N VAL A 255 16.26 -14.27 5.58
CA VAL A 255 15.20 -15.26 5.47
C VAL A 255 14.96 -15.84 6.85
N SER A 256 13.71 -15.87 7.30
CA SER A 256 13.30 -16.44 8.59
C SER A 256 12.12 -17.40 8.40
N PHE A 257 12.03 -18.43 9.24
CA PHE A 257 10.92 -19.36 9.20
C PHE A 257 9.70 -18.78 9.93
N LYS A 258 8.55 -18.70 9.25
CA LYS A 258 7.25 -18.37 9.84
C LYS A 258 6.60 -19.63 10.42
N SER A 259 6.72 -20.75 9.71
CA SER A 259 6.24 -22.08 10.09
C SER A 259 7.10 -23.17 9.44
N LYS A 260 6.69 -24.45 9.54
CA LYS A 260 7.37 -25.54 8.81
C LYS A 260 7.31 -25.37 7.29
N THR A 261 6.26 -24.71 6.79
CA THR A 261 5.94 -24.62 5.37
C THR A 261 6.02 -23.20 4.81
N GLU A 262 6.15 -22.18 5.66
CA GLU A 262 6.17 -20.78 5.27
C GLU A 262 7.42 -20.06 5.79
N VAL A 263 7.91 -19.13 5.00
CA VAL A 263 9.07 -18.29 5.31
C VAL A 263 8.72 -16.82 5.13
N TYR A 264 9.50 -15.97 5.79
CA TYR A 264 9.58 -14.54 5.54
C TYR A 264 10.91 -14.21 4.88
N LEU A 265 10.86 -13.42 3.81
CA LEU A 265 12.01 -12.77 3.20
C LEU A 265 11.94 -11.27 3.51
N SER A 266 13.02 -10.70 4.04
CA SER A 266 13.19 -9.26 4.18
C SER A 266 14.50 -8.84 3.55
N ALA A 267 14.45 -7.84 2.67
CA ALA A 267 15.58 -7.42 1.88
C ALA A 267 15.62 -5.91 1.69
N LEU A 268 16.84 -5.36 1.72
CA LEU A 268 17.13 -4.00 1.33
C LEU A 268 18.12 -4.07 0.17
N LEU A 269 17.65 -3.65 -1.00
CA LEU A 269 18.33 -3.82 -2.27
C LEU A 269 18.48 -2.45 -2.94
N GLU A 270 19.63 -2.18 -3.56
CA GLU A 270 19.90 -0.93 -4.28
C GLU A 270 19.99 -1.20 -5.78
N LYS A 271 19.21 -0.43 -6.56
CA LYS A 271 19.21 -0.53 -8.03
C LYS A 271 20.55 -0.04 -8.59
N PRO A 272 21.26 -0.85 -9.40
CA PRO A 272 22.54 -0.42 -9.96
C PRO A 272 22.33 0.61 -11.08
N PRO A 273 23.33 1.46 -11.38
CA PRO A 273 23.37 2.14 -12.66
C PRO A 273 23.50 1.10 -13.77
N ARG A 274 22.60 1.14 -14.75
CA ARG A 274 22.73 0.36 -15.99
C ARG A 274 23.14 1.34 -17.07
N SER A 275 24.44 1.38 -17.38
CA SER A 275 24.90 2.02 -18.62
C SER A 275 24.37 1.19 -19.79
N LEU A 276 23.83 1.87 -20.80
CA LEU A 276 23.66 1.27 -22.13
C LEU A 276 25.03 0.93 -22.72
#